data_AF-A0A9X7AYZ4-F1
#
_entry.id   AF-A0A9X7AYZ4-F1
#
_cell.length_a   1.000
_cell.length_b   1.000
_cell.length_c   1.000
_cell.angle_alpha   90.00
_cell.angle_beta   90.00
_cell.angle_gamma   90.00
#
_symmetry.space_group_name_H-M   'P 1'
#
loop_
_entity.id
_entity.type
_entity.pdbx_description
1 polymer ?
#
loop_
_entity_poly.entity_id
_entity_poly.type
_entity_poly.pdbx_seq_one_letter_code
_entity_poly.pdbx_strand_id
1 'polypeptide(L)'
;MSNTLAMPGILQLFLYGMGLYMFFHILKWSAGKIREIRILKRMAKSGIRYIDKMDGFQFEVYLKALFRELGYRPEVTKRSCDYGVDVILKGKNRIVIQAKRYGIKNRVGIRAVQEVYAGKAYYKADEAWIVTNSVFTKQAEELAKACQVKLIDRLELQNLINKVNPEQKAETVYTQVDPAERKCPVCKNQLVIRYSKKNDNKFFGCSQFPSCTHTEAINR
;
A
#
# COMPACT_ATOMS: atom_id res chain seq x y z
N MET A 1 23.53 62.30 -26.87
CA MET A 1 23.27 61.34 -27.97
C MET A 1 23.56 59.94 -27.45
N SER A 2 22.57 59.23 -26.93
CA SER A 2 22.74 57.84 -26.50
C SER A 2 22.47 56.92 -27.69
N ASN A 3 23.55 56.36 -28.25
CA ASN A 3 23.48 55.32 -29.27
C ASN A 3 22.91 54.05 -28.65
N THR A 4 21.62 53.80 -28.89
CA THR A 4 21.02 52.48 -28.66
C THR A 4 21.32 51.63 -29.88
N LEU A 5 22.32 50.76 -29.79
CA LEU A 5 22.59 49.75 -30.81
C LEU A 5 21.38 48.80 -30.86
N ALA A 6 20.62 48.86 -31.96
CA ALA A 6 19.51 47.97 -32.21
C ALA A 6 20.02 46.52 -32.26
N MET A 7 19.44 45.66 -31.42
CA MET A 7 19.79 44.24 -31.39
C MET A 7 19.39 43.58 -32.71
N PRO A 8 20.26 42.76 -33.33
CA PRO A 8 19.92 42.06 -34.56
C PRO A 8 18.71 41.13 -34.32
N GLY A 9 17.71 41.15 -35.22
CA GLY A 9 16.42 40.48 -35.02
C GLY A 9 16.51 38.97 -34.74
N ILE A 10 17.60 38.31 -35.18
CA ILE A 10 17.89 36.90 -34.87
C ILE A 10 18.11 36.68 -33.37
N LEU A 11 18.80 37.60 -32.70
CA LEU A 11 19.08 37.51 -31.26
C LEU A 11 17.79 37.66 -30.44
N GLN A 12 16.87 38.50 -30.92
CA GLN A 12 15.56 38.69 -30.30
C GLN A 12 14.68 37.44 -30.42
N LEU A 13 14.65 36.79 -31.59
CA LEU A 13 13.96 35.50 -31.79
C LEU A 13 14.52 34.40 -30.88
N PHE A 14 15.84 34.34 -30.74
CA PHE A 14 16.51 33.36 -29.87
C PHE A 14 16.13 33.55 -28.40
N LEU A 15 16.11 34.80 -27.91
CA LEU A 15 15.70 35.12 -26.54
C LEU A 15 14.24 34.77 -26.27
N TYR A 16 13.33 35.02 -27.22
CA TYR A 16 11.92 34.59 -27.08
C TYR A 16 11.77 33.07 -27.07
N GLY A 17 12.50 32.35 -27.93
CA GLY A 17 12.50 30.88 -27.94
C GLY A 17 13.01 30.29 -26.62
N MET A 18 14.10 30.85 -26.09
CA MET A 18 14.64 30.45 -24.79
C MET A 18 13.67 30.76 -23.65
N GLY A 19 12.99 31.89 -23.70
CA GLY A 19 11.94 32.27 -22.74
C GLY A 19 10.75 31.30 -22.74
N LEU A 20 10.22 30.95 -23.91
CA LEU A 20 9.13 29.97 -24.06
C LEU A 20 9.53 28.58 -23.57
N TYR A 21 10.75 28.15 -23.88
CA TYR A 21 11.31 26.89 -23.38
C TYR A 21 11.40 26.88 -21.85
N MET A 22 11.98 27.92 -21.25
CA MET A 22 12.06 28.05 -19.80
C MET A 22 10.67 28.09 -19.15
N PHE A 23 9.72 28.84 -19.73
CA PHE A 23 8.35 28.92 -19.24
C PHE A 23 7.67 27.55 -19.25
N PHE A 24 7.80 26.77 -20.33
CA PHE A 24 7.25 25.42 -20.40
C PHE A 24 7.88 24.46 -19.38
N HIS A 25 9.19 24.58 -19.15
CA HIS A 25 9.89 23.84 -18.10
C HIS A 25 9.41 24.23 -16.69
N ILE A 26 9.23 25.52 -16.42
CA ILE A 26 8.70 26.03 -15.15
C ILE A 26 7.26 25.55 -14.94
N LEU A 27 6.40 25.59 -15.97
CA LEU A 27 5.04 25.07 -15.90
C LEU A 27 5.02 23.57 -15.60
N LYS A 28 5.81 22.77 -16.32
CA LYS A 28 5.95 21.33 -16.07
C LYS A 28 6.44 21.06 -14.64
N TRP A 29 7.44 21.79 -14.17
CA TRP A 29 7.97 21.66 -12.81
C TRP A 29 6.94 22.05 -11.75
N SER A 30 6.24 23.17 -11.95
CA SER A 30 5.20 23.68 -11.04
C SER A 30 4.03 22.70 -10.94
N ALA A 31 3.57 22.17 -12.08
CA ALA A 31 2.53 21.12 -12.11
C ALA A 31 2.99 19.85 -11.40
N GLY A 32 4.25 19.45 -11.59
CA GLY A 32 4.89 18.36 -10.85
C GLY A 32 4.88 18.60 -9.35
N LYS A 33 5.26 19.81 -8.89
CA LYS A 33 5.27 20.18 -7.47
C LYS A 33 3.87 20.22 -6.86
N ILE A 34 2.88 20.75 -7.57
CA ILE A 34 1.49 20.74 -7.11
C ILE A 34 0.98 19.30 -6.95
N ARG A 35 1.30 18.41 -7.90
CA ARG A 35 0.94 16.99 -7.83
C ARG A 35 1.60 16.29 -6.64
N GLU A 36 2.90 16.54 -6.42
CA GLU A 36 3.66 16.01 -5.29
C GLU A 36 3.05 16.44 -3.95
N ILE A 37 2.75 17.74 -3.78
CA ILE A 37 2.11 18.26 -2.56
C ILE A 37 0.75 17.60 -2.32
N ARG A 38 -0.08 17.42 -3.36
CA ARG A 38 -1.36 16.72 -3.22
C ARG A 38 -1.18 15.25 -2.79
N ILE A 39 -0.21 14.55 -3.37
CA ILE A 39 0.11 13.17 -3.00
C ILE A 39 0.58 13.11 -1.54
N LEU A 40 1.46 14.01 -1.12
CA LEU A 40 1.96 14.07 0.27
C LEU A 40 0.84 14.36 1.26
N LYS A 41 -0.03 15.34 0.99
CA LYS A 41 -1.20 15.64 1.83
C LYS A 41 -2.14 14.43 1.95
N ARG A 42 -2.41 13.77 0.83
CA ARG A 42 -3.23 12.55 0.77
C ARG A 42 -2.61 11.39 1.56
N MET A 43 -1.30 11.17 1.41
CA MET A 43 -0.56 10.14 2.14
C MET A 43 -0.62 10.40 3.64
N ALA A 44 -0.36 11.63 4.07
CA ALA A 44 -0.44 12.03 5.47
C ALA A 44 -1.84 11.76 6.04
N LYS A 45 -2.89 12.20 5.33
CA LYS A 45 -4.30 11.97 5.75
C LYS A 45 -4.66 10.49 5.86
N SER A 46 -4.16 9.64 4.95
CA SER A 46 -4.51 8.22 4.92
C SER A 46 -3.82 7.37 6.00
N GLY A 47 -2.75 7.85 6.63
CA GLY A 47 -1.97 7.03 7.56
C GLY A 47 -1.31 5.78 6.92
N ILE A 48 -1.18 5.73 5.58
CA ILE A 48 -0.63 4.58 4.82
C ILE A 48 0.75 4.12 5.32
N ARG A 49 1.52 5.02 5.96
CA ARG A 49 2.83 4.71 6.55
C ARG A 49 2.76 3.68 7.67
N TYR A 50 1.64 3.59 8.40
CA TYR A 50 1.44 2.55 9.42
C TYR A 50 1.16 1.20 8.77
N ILE A 51 0.40 1.18 7.67
CA ILE A 51 0.15 -0.03 6.87
C ILE A 51 1.47 -0.58 6.33
N ASP A 52 2.40 0.29 5.91
CA ASP A 52 3.73 -0.13 5.43
C ASP A 52 4.59 -0.81 6.52
N LYS A 53 4.24 -0.62 7.81
CA LYS A 53 4.92 -1.26 8.97
C LYS A 53 4.20 -2.49 9.50
N MET A 54 2.94 -2.71 9.11
CA MET A 54 2.16 -3.87 9.52
C MET A 54 2.74 -5.15 8.94
N ASP A 55 2.48 -6.28 9.59
CA ASP A 55 2.58 -7.57 8.92
C ASP A 55 1.31 -7.93 8.14
N GLY A 56 1.23 -9.14 7.58
CA GLY A 56 0.05 -9.58 6.83
C GLY A 56 -1.20 -9.63 7.70
N PHE A 57 -1.08 -10.21 8.89
CA PHE A 57 -2.21 -10.38 9.81
C PHE A 57 -2.79 -9.04 10.29
N GLN A 58 -1.93 -8.10 10.70
CA GLN A 58 -2.37 -6.75 11.07
C GLN A 58 -3.06 -6.05 9.90
N PHE A 59 -2.59 -6.27 8.67
CA PHE A 59 -3.23 -5.70 7.48
C PHE A 59 -4.62 -6.29 7.23
N GLU A 60 -4.82 -7.60 7.40
CA GLU A 60 -6.13 -8.24 7.31
C GLU A 60 -7.12 -7.67 8.34
N VAL A 61 -6.67 -7.51 9.60
CA VAL A 61 -7.45 -6.89 10.67
C VAL A 61 -7.80 -5.44 10.33
N TYR A 62 -6.84 -4.69 9.78
CA TYR A 62 -7.06 -3.34 9.30
C TYR A 62 -8.12 -3.28 8.19
N LEU A 63 -8.05 -4.17 7.19
CA LEU A 63 -9.03 -4.23 6.11
C LEU A 63 -10.42 -4.56 6.63
N LYS A 64 -10.54 -5.47 7.60
CA LYS A 64 -11.81 -5.71 8.29
C LYS A 64 -12.37 -4.44 8.93
N ALA A 65 -11.54 -3.66 9.62
CA ALA A 65 -11.99 -2.38 10.18
C ALA A 65 -12.41 -1.40 9.08
N LEU A 66 -11.59 -1.21 8.05
CA LEU A 66 -11.86 -0.29 6.93
C LEU A 66 -13.16 -0.63 6.20
N PHE A 67 -13.37 -1.88 5.82
CA PHE A 67 -14.58 -2.27 5.08
C PHE A 67 -15.84 -2.18 5.93
N ARG A 68 -15.74 -2.37 7.24
CA ARG A 68 -16.88 -2.14 8.15
C ARG A 68 -17.31 -0.67 8.13
N GLU A 69 -16.37 0.26 8.08
CA GLU A 69 -16.63 1.71 7.99
C GLU A 69 -17.16 2.13 6.62
N LEU A 70 -16.78 1.41 5.57
CA LEU A 70 -17.35 1.56 4.23
C LEU A 70 -18.78 0.97 4.11
N GLY A 71 -19.35 0.44 5.20
CA GLY A 71 -20.71 -0.10 5.25
C GLY A 71 -20.85 -1.57 4.88
N TYR A 72 -19.73 -2.31 4.72
CA TYR A 72 -19.76 -3.76 4.48
C TYR A 72 -19.82 -4.55 5.78
N ARG A 73 -20.06 -5.86 5.67
CA ARG A 73 -20.02 -6.82 6.79
C ARG A 73 -18.82 -7.78 6.65
N PRO A 74 -17.61 -7.38 7.07
CA PRO A 74 -16.39 -8.16 6.88
C PRO A 74 -16.16 -9.24 7.94
N GLU A 75 -15.64 -10.38 7.50
CA GLU A 75 -15.12 -11.48 8.33
C GLU A 75 -13.74 -11.91 7.85
N VAL A 76 -12.78 -12.08 8.77
CA VAL A 76 -11.45 -12.65 8.45
C VAL A 76 -11.57 -14.17 8.43
N THR A 77 -10.93 -14.81 7.45
CA THR A 77 -10.92 -16.28 7.34
C THR A 77 -9.95 -16.91 8.34
N LYS A 78 -9.92 -18.24 8.40
CA LYS A 78 -8.92 -18.94 9.21
C LYS A 78 -7.54 -18.76 8.58
N ARG A 79 -6.52 -18.52 9.38
CA ARG A 79 -5.12 -18.31 8.92
C ARG A 79 -4.49 -19.52 8.20
N SER A 80 -5.18 -20.65 8.12
CA SER A 80 -4.69 -21.88 7.47
C SER A 80 -5.81 -22.46 6.63
N CYS A 81 -5.47 -22.94 5.43
CA CYS A 81 -6.41 -23.50 4.46
C CYS A 81 -7.54 -22.53 4.08
N ASP A 82 -7.20 -21.27 3.84
CA ASP A 82 -8.15 -20.22 3.47
C ASP A 82 -8.48 -20.18 1.97
N TYR A 83 -7.79 -21.00 1.16
CA TYR A 83 -7.91 -21.06 -0.30
C TYR A 83 -7.63 -19.72 -0.98
N GLY A 84 -6.74 -18.90 -0.41
CA GLY A 84 -6.36 -17.61 -1.01
C GLY A 84 -7.40 -16.50 -0.79
N VAL A 85 -8.11 -16.54 0.32
CA VAL A 85 -9.09 -15.52 0.72
C VAL A 85 -8.84 -15.16 2.16
N ASP A 86 -8.42 -13.93 2.43
CA ASP A 86 -8.10 -13.48 3.79
C ASP A 86 -9.31 -12.79 4.45
N VAL A 87 -10.18 -12.15 3.65
CA VAL A 87 -11.38 -11.45 4.14
C VAL A 87 -12.59 -11.75 3.25
N ILE A 88 -13.76 -11.96 3.86
CA ILE A 88 -15.04 -12.14 3.18
C ILE A 88 -15.96 -10.98 3.57
N LEU A 89 -16.52 -10.28 2.58
CA LEU A 89 -17.59 -9.30 2.81
C LEU A 89 -18.94 -10.01 2.58
N LYS A 90 -19.74 -10.10 3.64
CA LYS A 90 -21.11 -10.62 3.59
C LYS A 90 -22.08 -9.53 3.16
N GLY A 91 -23.17 -9.95 2.51
CA GLY A 91 -24.23 -9.05 2.04
C GLY A 91 -25.07 -9.73 0.98
N LYS A 92 -25.83 -8.94 0.22
CA LYS A 92 -26.56 -9.41 -0.96
C LYS A 92 -25.62 -9.99 -2.01
N ASN A 93 -24.50 -9.32 -2.24
CA ASN A 93 -23.38 -9.84 -3.01
C ASN A 93 -22.27 -10.24 -2.02
N ARG A 94 -21.80 -11.48 -2.13
CA ARG A 94 -20.66 -11.99 -1.36
C ARG A 94 -19.37 -11.65 -2.11
N ILE A 95 -18.42 -11.06 -1.40
CA ILE A 95 -17.15 -10.63 -1.99
C ILE A 95 -16.02 -11.33 -1.22
N VAL A 96 -15.13 -11.99 -1.94
CA VAL A 96 -13.88 -12.53 -1.37
C VAL A 96 -12.72 -11.59 -1.63
N ILE A 97 -11.84 -11.44 -0.66
CA ILE A 97 -10.70 -10.53 -0.72
C ILE A 97 -9.43 -11.29 -0.39
N GLN A 98 -8.44 -11.20 -1.29
CA GLN A 98 -7.04 -11.48 -0.96
C GLN A 98 -6.33 -10.17 -0.60
N ALA A 99 -5.80 -10.10 0.61
CA ALA A 99 -4.94 -9.05 1.12
C ALA A 99 -3.46 -9.40 0.85
N LYS A 100 -2.73 -8.49 0.17
CA LYS A 100 -1.27 -8.62 0.00
C LYS A 100 -0.57 -7.38 0.54
N ARG A 101 0.02 -7.50 1.74
CA ARG A 101 0.86 -6.46 2.34
C ARG A 101 2.31 -6.67 1.95
N TYR A 102 2.87 -5.78 1.12
CA TYR A 102 4.23 -5.87 0.58
C TYR A 102 5.11 -4.69 0.98
N GLY A 103 6.43 -4.94 0.99
CA GLY A 103 7.42 -3.88 1.08
C GLY A 103 7.44 -3.01 -0.18
N ILE A 104 7.93 -1.77 -0.06
CA ILE A 104 7.79 -0.70 -1.08
C ILE A 104 8.35 -1.05 -2.46
N LYS A 105 9.30 -1.99 -2.54
CA LYS A 105 9.96 -2.41 -3.79
C LYS A 105 9.27 -3.60 -4.47
N ASN A 106 8.34 -4.27 -3.78
CA ASN A 106 7.72 -5.52 -4.25
C ASN A 106 6.37 -5.24 -4.87
N ARG A 107 6.09 -5.85 -6.02
CA ARG A 107 4.81 -5.73 -6.75
C ARG A 107 4.00 -7.02 -6.64
N VAL A 108 2.67 -6.89 -6.65
CA VAL A 108 1.77 -8.05 -6.63
C VAL A 108 1.70 -8.68 -8.02
N GLY A 109 2.10 -9.95 -8.12
CA GLY A 109 2.12 -10.73 -9.36
C GLY A 109 0.89 -11.61 -9.56
N ILE A 110 0.91 -12.40 -10.63
CA ILE A 110 -0.22 -13.23 -11.11
C ILE A 110 -0.77 -14.22 -10.07
N ARG A 111 0.10 -14.70 -9.16
CA ARG A 111 -0.28 -15.69 -8.15
C ARG A 111 -1.44 -15.22 -7.26
N ALA A 112 -1.45 -13.95 -6.87
CA ALA A 112 -2.52 -13.40 -6.05
C ALA A 112 -3.89 -13.41 -6.77
N VAL A 113 -3.88 -13.25 -8.10
CA VAL A 113 -5.08 -13.31 -8.95
C VAL A 113 -5.57 -14.75 -9.04
N GLN A 114 -4.66 -15.70 -9.28
CA GLN A 114 -4.99 -17.13 -9.33
C GLN A 114 -5.59 -17.63 -8.00
N GLU A 115 -4.98 -17.24 -6.88
CA GLU A 115 -5.44 -17.57 -5.52
C GLU A 115 -6.87 -17.07 -5.27
N VAL A 116 -7.13 -15.77 -5.42
CA VAL A 116 -8.46 -15.22 -5.12
C VAL A 116 -9.52 -15.67 -6.12
N TYR A 117 -9.15 -15.92 -7.38
CA TYR A 117 -10.06 -16.43 -8.40
C TYR A 117 -10.55 -17.84 -8.06
N ALA A 118 -9.64 -18.73 -7.62
CA ALA A 118 -10.02 -20.04 -7.10
C ALA A 118 -10.86 -19.91 -5.82
N GLY A 119 -10.47 -19.01 -4.91
CA GLY A 119 -11.21 -18.70 -3.69
C GLY A 119 -12.66 -18.27 -3.96
N LYS A 120 -12.90 -17.47 -5.01
CA LYS A 120 -14.25 -17.05 -5.42
C LYS A 120 -15.17 -18.24 -5.64
N ALA A 121 -14.69 -19.26 -6.37
CA ALA A 121 -15.46 -20.47 -6.64
C ALA A 121 -15.71 -21.27 -5.36
N TYR A 122 -14.66 -21.45 -4.55
CA TYR A 122 -14.75 -22.21 -3.29
C TYR A 122 -15.78 -21.61 -2.32
N TYR A 123 -15.75 -20.29 -2.10
CA TYR A 123 -16.68 -19.60 -1.20
C TYR A 123 -18.02 -19.24 -1.85
N LYS A 124 -18.26 -19.63 -3.11
CA LYS A 124 -19.47 -19.30 -3.89
C LYS A 124 -19.77 -17.79 -3.83
N ALA A 125 -18.75 -16.99 -4.12
CA ALA A 125 -18.83 -15.54 -4.06
C ALA A 125 -19.11 -14.93 -5.43
N ASP A 126 -19.77 -13.76 -5.42
CA ASP A 126 -20.16 -13.03 -6.62
C ASP A 126 -18.97 -12.24 -7.19
N GLU A 127 -18.12 -11.72 -6.32
CA GLU A 127 -16.96 -10.91 -6.68
C GLU A 127 -15.69 -11.35 -5.97
N ALA A 128 -14.55 -11.11 -6.62
CA ALA A 128 -13.22 -11.38 -6.09
C ALA A 128 -12.36 -10.13 -6.19
N TRP A 129 -11.79 -9.69 -5.07
CA TRP A 129 -11.01 -8.47 -4.99
C TRP A 129 -9.61 -8.77 -4.46
N ILE A 130 -8.61 -8.00 -4.89
CA ILE A 130 -7.27 -8.00 -4.28
C ILE A 130 -6.99 -6.62 -3.74
N VAL A 131 -6.56 -6.54 -2.48
CA VAL A 131 -6.20 -5.29 -1.81
C VAL A 131 -4.72 -5.32 -1.43
N THR A 132 -3.98 -4.28 -1.80
CA THR A 132 -2.55 -4.17 -1.48
C THR A 132 -2.13 -2.75 -1.13
N ASN A 133 -1.10 -2.61 -0.30
CA ASN A 133 -0.41 -1.34 -0.06
C ASN A 133 0.65 -1.03 -1.15
N SER A 134 0.80 -1.89 -2.15
CA SER A 134 1.75 -1.74 -3.27
C SER A 134 1.02 -1.56 -4.61
N VAL A 135 1.68 -1.87 -5.72
CA VAL A 135 1.14 -1.86 -7.08
C VAL A 135 1.19 -3.26 -7.69
N PHE A 136 0.40 -3.47 -8.74
CA PHE A 136 0.35 -4.73 -9.47
C PHE A 136 1.39 -4.77 -10.60
N THR A 137 1.76 -5.97 -11.04
CA THR A 137 2.48 -6.14 -12.32
C THR A 137 1.50 -6.07 -13.49
N LYS A 138 1.98 -5.72 -14.69
CA LYS A 138 1.13 -5.68 -15.89
C LYS A 138 0.43 -7.02 -16.16
N GLN A 139 1.14 -8.12 -15.97
CA GLN A 139 0.59 -9.47 -16.13
C GLN A 139 -0.52 -9.77 -15.12
N ALA A 140 -0.39 -9.26 -13.88
CA ALA A 140 -1.44 -9.41 -12.88
C ALA A 140 -2.68 -8.58 -13.24
N GLU A 141 -2.51 -7.37 -13.78
CA GLU A 141 -3.61 -6.53 -14.28
C GLU A 141 -4.34 -7.18 -15.46
N GLU A 142 -3.60 -7.71 -16.44
CA GLU A 142 -4.14 -8.43 -17.59
C GLU A 142 -4.95 -9.67 -17.17
N LEU A 143 -4.39 -10.49 -16.27
CA LEU A 143 -5.08 -11.68 -15.76
C LEU A 143 -6.31 -11.29 -14.92
N ALA A 144 -6.20 -10.27 -14.07
CA ALA A 144 -7.32 -9.82 -13.26
C ALA A 144 -8.49 -9.33 -14.13
N LYS A 145 -8.20 -8.65 -15.23
CA LYS A 145 -9.23 -8.24 -16.21
C LYS A 145 -9.93 -9.46 -16.82
N ALA A 146 -9.17 -10.49 -17.24
CA ALA A 146 -9.74 -11.71 -17.80
C ALA A 146 -10.60 -12.48 -16.78
N CYS A 147 -10.16 -12.53 -15.52
CA CYS A 147 -10.83 -13.22 -14.42
C CYS A 147 -11.95 -12.38 -13.74
N GLN A 148 -12.17 -11.13 -14.18
CA GLN A 148 -13.08 -10.18 -13.53
C GLN A 148 -12.79 -9.99 -12.03
N VAL A 149 -11.49 -9.96 -11.69
CA VAL A 149 -11.00 -9.69 -10.33
C VAL A 149 -10.76 -8.19 -10.19
N LYS A 150 -11.35 -7.58 -9.16
CA LYS A 150 -11.15 -6.16 -8.86
C LYS A 150 -9.80 -5.94 -8.18
N LEU A 151 -9.02 -5.00 -8.70
CA LEU A 151 -7.74 -4.62 -8.13
C LEU A 151 -7.86 -3.32 -7.34
N ILE A 152 -7.45 -3.34 -6.08
CA ILE A 152 -7.36 -2.17 -5.19
C ILE A 152 -5.89 -2.02 -4.81
N ASP A 153 -5.19 -1.18 -5.56
CA ASP A 153 -3.78 -0.88 -5.34
C ASP A 153 -3.58 0.15 -4.23
N ARG A 154 -2.33 0.57 -3.99
CA ARG A 154 -2.00 1.60 -3.00
C ARG A 154 -2.81 2.88 -3.17
N LEU A 155 -2.96 3.35 -4.40
CA LEU A 155 -3.67 4.59 -4.66
C LEU A 155 -5.14 4.38 -4.33
N GLU A 156 -5.78 3.35 -4.87
CA GLU A 156 -7.19 3.11 -4.62
C GLU A 156 -7.48 2.82 -3.14
N LEU A 157 -6.60 2.10 -2.46
CA LEU A 157 -6.66 1.90 -1.01
C LEU A 157 -6.65 3.25 -0.27
N GLN A 158 -5.75 4.17 -0.60
CA GLN A 158 -5.77 5.52 -0.01
C GLN A 158 -7.07 6.28 -0.30
N ASN A 159 -7.68 6.10 -1.48
CA ASN A 159 -8.99 6.72 -1.78
C ASN A 159 -10.05 6.17 -0.82
N LEU A 160 -10.12 4.85 -0.66
CA LEU A 160 -11.06 4.20 0.25
C LEU A 160 -10.87 4.65 1.69
N ILE A 161 -9.63 4.73 2.16
CA ILE A 161 -9.28 5.23 3.49
C ILE A 161 -9.78 6.67 3.67
N ASN A 162 -9.46 7.55 2.72
CA ASN A 162 -9.84 8.97 2.83
C ASN A 162 -11.35 9.21 2.75
N LYS A 163 -12.13 8.30 2.14
CA LYS A 163 -13.60 8.38 2.11
C LYS A 163 -14.24 8.22 3.48
N VAL A 164 -13.63 7.44 4.38
CA VAL A 164 -14.17 7.15 5.72
C VAL A 164 -13.48 7.95 6.83
N ASN A 165 -12.67 8.96 6.48
CA ASN A 165 -11.91 9.86 7.37
C ASN A 165 -11.41 9.18 8.68
N PRO A 166 -10.33 8.39 8.64
CA PRO A 166 -10.01 7.43 9.69
C PRO A 166 -8.90 7.98 10.59
N GLU A 167 -9.12 9.14 11.23
CA GLU A 167 -8.05 9.94 11.85
C GLU A 167 -7.09 9.16 12.76
N GLN A 168 -7.43 7.97 13.28
CA GLN A 168 -6.46 7.12 14.00
C GLN A 168 -6.55 5.59 13.75
N LYS A 169 -7.18 5.08 12.68
CA LYS A 169 -7.43 3.62 12.59
C LYS A 169 -6.21 2.77 12.24
N ALA A 170 -5.38 3.21 11.28
CA ALA A 170 -4.21 2.41 10.86
C ALA A 170 -3.12 2.38 11.94
N GLU A 171 -2.87 3.52 12.60
CA GLU A 171 -1.95 3.61 13.72
C GLU A 171 -2.39 2.72 14.89
N THR A 172 -3.66 2.83 15.30
CA THR A 172 -4.24 2.03 16.37
C THR A 172 -4.11 0.54 16.11
N VAL A 173 -4.39 0.08 14.89
CA VAL A 173 -4.21 -1.34 14.54
C VAL A 173 -2.73 -1.75 14.63
N TYR A 174 -1.81 -0.93 14.12
CA TYR A 174 -0.38 -1.25 14.20
C TYR A 174 0.16 -1.27 15.64
N THR A 175 -0.35 -0.40 16.52
CA THR A 175 0.12 -0.30 17.90
C THR A 175 -0.54 -1.30 18.85
N GLN A 176 -1.82 -1.63 18.65
CA GLN A 176 -2.60 -2.46 19.58
C GLN A 176 -2.80 -3.91 19.15
N VAL A 177 -2.66 -4.22 17.85
CA VAL A 177 -2.78 -5.60 17.36
C VAL A 177 -1.39 -6.19 17.29
N ASP A 178 -1.18 -7.29 18.00
CA ASP A 178 0.10 -8.00 17.93
C ASP A 178 0.28 -8.66 16.55
N PRO A 179 1.46 -8.54 15.94
CA PRO A 179 1.81 -9.27 14.72
C PRO A 179 1.66 -10.78 14.90
N ALA A 180 1.52 -11.47 13.78
CA ALA A 180 1.51 -12.92 13.73
C ALA A 180 2.73 -13.53 14.42
N GLU A 181 2.50 -14.52 15.28
CA GLU A 181 3.53 -15.36 15.87
C GLU A 181 4.44 -16.03 14.81
N ARG A 182 5.75 -16.09 15.11
CA ARG A 182 6.78 -16.64 14.22
C ARG A 182 7.87 -17.34 15.02
N LYS A 183 8.51 -18.34 14.39
CA LYS A 183 9.70 -19.01 14.91
C LYS A 183 10.97 -18.41 14.33
N CYS A 184 12.01 -18.36 15.16
CA CYS A 184 13.34 -17.92 14.78
C CYS A 184 13.90 -18.82 13.67
N PRO A 185 14.38 -18.27 12.53
CA PRO A 185 14.91 -19.09 11.45
C PRO A 185 16.21 -19.81 11.85
N VAL A 186 16.97 -19.23 12.80
CA VAL A 186 18.27 -19.73 13.28
C VAL A 186 18.10 -20.86 14.31
N CYS A 187 17.44 -20.60 15.44
CA CYS A 187 17.37 -21.56 16.56
C CYS A 187 15.98 -22.17 16.79
N LYS A 188 14.98 -21.84 15.96
CA LYS A 188 13.59 -22.34 16.01
C LYS A 188 12.76 -21.98 17.24
N ASN A 189 13.33 -21.30 18.25
CA ASN A 189 12.59 -20.72 19.37
C ASN A 189 11.65 -19.57 18.92
N GLN A 190 10.74 -19.15 19.79
CA GLN A 190 9.76 -18.11 19.49
C GLN A 190 10.42 -16.74 19.25
N LEU A 191 9.90 -15.98 18.30
CA LEU A 191 10.21 -14.56 18.17
C LEU A 191 9.28 -13.74 19.06
N VAL A 192 9.85 -12.81 19.82
CA VAL A 192 9.12 -11.88 20.69
C VAL A 192 9.24 -10.46 20.16
N ILE A 193 8.21 -9.66 20.41
CA ILE A 193 8.17 -8.26 20.01
C ILE A 193 9.10 -7.46 20.93
N ARG A 194 9.99 -6.68 20.33
CA ARG A 194 10.88 -5.75 21.02
C ARG A 194 10.72 -4.35 20.43
N TYR A 195 11.07 -3.34 21.22
CA TYR A 195 10.93 -1.94 20.86
C TYR A 195 12.32 -1.32 20.63
N SER A 196 12.44 -0.55 19.56
CA SER A 196 13.66 0.20 19.27
C SER A 196 13.76 1.41 20.21
N LYS A 197 14.95 1.63 20.79
CA LYS A 197 15.20 2.83 21.62
C LYS A 197 15.33 4.11 20.79
N LYS A 198 15.53 4.00 19.47
CA LYS A 198 15.77 5.13 18.55
C LYS A 198 14.48 5.67 17.91
N ASN A 199 13.43 4.86 17.88
CA ASN A 199 12.13 5.18 17.28
C ASN A 199 11.07 4.22 17.85
N ASP A 200 9.80 4.62 17.91
CA ASP A 200 8.68 3.76 18.36
C ASP A 200 8.34 2.60 17.39
N ASN A 201 9.34 2.13 16.63
CA ASN A 201 9.21 0.96 15.79
C ASN A 201 9.41 -0.31 16.62
N LYS A 202 8.56 -1.29 16.31
CA LYS A 202 8.63 -2.65 16.84
C LYS A 202 9.42 -3.54 15.88
N PHE A 203 10.10 -4.54 16.41
CA PHE A 203 10.79 -5.56 15.64
C PHE A 203 10.71 -6.91 16.36
N PHE A 204 10.90 -8.00 15.63
CA PHE A 204 11.03 -9.32 16.23
C PHE A 204 12.46 -9.55 16.69
N GLY A 205 12.63 -10.01 17.92
CA GLY A 205 13.90 -10.54 18.42
C GLY A 205 13.72 -11.96 18.95
N CYS A 206 14.76 -12.78 18.87
CA CYS A 206 14.71 -14.12 19.44
C CYS A 206 14.42 -14.08 20.95
N SER A 207 13.56 -14.99 21.43
CA SER A 207 13.28 -15.15 22.86
C SER A 207 14.54 -15.55 23.65
N GLN A 208 15.48 -16.24 22.99
CA GLN A 208 16.69 -16.79 23.62
C GLN A 208 17.89 -15.82 23.65
N PHE A 209 17.67 -14.53 23.41
CA PHE A 209 18.73 -13.53 23.60
C PHE A 209 19.27 -13.58 25.06
N PRO A 210 20.60 -13.51 25.29
CA PRO A 210 21.65 -13.17 24.34
C PRO A 210 22.22 -14.34 23.53
N SER A 211 21.89 -15.60 23.85
CA SER A 211 22.45 -16.78 23.18
C SER A 211 22.10 -16.88 21.68
N CYS A 212 20.97 -16.29 21.28
CA CYS A 212 20.62 -16.09 19.87
C CYS A 212 20.27 -14.62 19.64
N THR A 213 21.01 -13.98 18.75
CA THR A 213 20.92 -12.53 18.46
C THR A 213 20.07 -12.21 17.22
N HIS A 214 19.37 -13.21 16.65
CA HIS A 214 18.54 -13.00 15.47
C HIS A 214 17.46 -11.95 15.73
N THR A 215 17.34 -11.00 14.80
CA THR A 215 16.28 -9.99 14.76
C THR A 215 15.73 -9.85 13.35
N GLU A 216 14.47 -9.44 13.22
CA GLU A 216 13.87 -9.14 11.93
C GLU A 216 12.74 -8.11 12.04
N ALA A 217 12.41 -7.46 10.92
CA ALA A 217 11.32 -6.50 10.86
C ALA A 217 9.95 -7.19 10.95
N ILE A 218 8.96 -6.52 11.57
CA ILE A 218 7.58 -7.01 11.64
C ILE A 218 6.98 -7.19 10.25
N ASN A 219 7.20 -6.20 9.38
CA ASN A 219 6.74 -6.17 8.00
C ASN A 219 7.63 -6.99 7.05
N ARG A 220 8.35 -7.99 7.55
CA ARG A 220 9.00 -8.97 6.67
C ARG A 220 7.97 -9.75 5.87
#